data_AF-F4QIR2-F1
#
_entry.id   AF-F4QIR2-F1
#
_cell.length_a   1.000
_cell.length_b   1.000
_cell.length_c   1.000
_cell.angle_alpha   90.00
_cell.angle_beta   90.00
_cell.angle_gamma   90.00
#
_symmetry.space_group_name_H-M   'P 1'
#
loop_
_entity.id
_entity.type
_entity.pdbx_description
1 polymer ?
#
loop_
_entity_poly.entity_id
_entity_poly.type
_entity_poly.pdbx_seq_one_letter_code
_entity_poly.pdbx_strand_id
1 'polypeptide(L)' 'MRGNVQKAWGKLTNDDLDVIEGDRKILSGKIQERYGVAQDEAERQIDKWTDEAVDKTKDHTH' A
#
# COMPACT_ATOMS: atom_id res chain seq x y z
N MET A 1 3.90 -9.14 -2.99
CA MET A 1 3.21 -7.84 -2.81
C MET A 1 2.65 -7.67 -1.40
N ARG A 2 1.85 -8.60 -0.85
CA ARG A 2 1.24 -8.49 0.50
C ARG A 2 2.21 -8.10 1.63
N GLY A 3 3.38 -8.74 1.72
CA GLY A 3 4.37 -8.42 2.75
C GLY A 3 4.99 -7.01 2.67
N ASN A 4 4.97 -6.38 1.48
CA ASN A 4 5.47 -5.01 1.32
C ASN A 4 4.41 -3.96 1.72
N VAL A 5 3.14 -4.27 1.49
CA VAL A 5 2.00 -3.44 1.92
C VAL A 5 1.92 -3.44 3.45
N GLN A 6 2.06 -4.60 4.10
CA GLN A 6 2.08 -4.68 5.57
C GLN A 6 3.21 -3.87 6.21
N LYS A 7 4.37 -3.81 5.56
CA LYS A 7 5.51 -3.00 6.02
C LYS A 7 5.23 -1.50 5.92
N ALA A 8 4.53 -1.07 4.88
CA ALA A 8 4.14 0.33 4.71
C ALA A 8 3.00 0.73 5.66
N TRP A 9 2.02 -0.15 5.83
CA TRP A 9 0.85 0.08 6.68
C TRP A 9 0.71 -1.01 7.75
N GLY A 10 1.45 -0.85 8.86
CA GLY A 10 1.44 -1.80 9.97
C GLY A 10 0.10 -1.96 10.71
N LYS A 11 -0.90 -1.10 10.47
CA LYS A 11 -2.26 -1.26 11.01
C LYS A 11 -3.15 -2.17 10.15
N LEU A 12 -2.75 -2.47 8.91
CA LEU A 12 -3.47 -3.43 8.06
C LEU A 12 -3.19 -4.85 8.56
N THR A 13 -4.23 -5.63 8.79
CA THR A 13 -4.11 -7.04 9.18
C THR A 13 -3.97 -7.93 7.96
N ASN A 14 -3.55 -9.19 8.17
CA ASN A 14 -3.48 -10.17 7.07
C ASN A 14 -4.81 -10.32 6.34
N ASP A 15 -5.95 -10.29 7.04
CA ASP A 15 -7.28 -10.25 6.42
C ASP A 15 -7.47 -9.06 5.47
N ASP A 16 -7.11 -7.85 5.89
CA ASP A 16 -7.23 -6.66 5.04
C ASP A 16 -6.36 -6.83 3.77
N LEU A 17 -5.15 -7.35 3.94
CA LEU A 17 -4.20 -7.60 2.85
C LEU A 17 -4.64 -8.72 1.90
N ASP A 18 -5.45 -9.66 2.40
CA ASP A 18 -6.02 -10.71 1.58
C ASP A 18 -7.05 -10.13 0.61
N VAL A 19 -7.94 -9.28 1.13
CA VAL A 19 -8.99 -8.60 0.35
C VAL A 19 -8.44 -7.56 -0.62
N ILE A 20 -7.31 -6.94 -0.30
CA ILE A 20 -6.70 -5.92 -1.17
C ILE A 20 -6.31 -6.52 -2.53
N GLU A 21 -5.81 -7.76 -2.62
CA GLU A 21 -5.39 -8.44 -3.87
C GLU A 21 -4.56 -7.59 -4.88
N GLY A 22 -3.94 -6.49 -4.44
CA GLY A 22 -3.25 -5.54 -5.32
C GLY A 22 -4.15 -4.45 -5.94
N ASP A 23 -5.43 -4.42 -5.61
CA ASP A 23 -6.36 -3.36 -5.97
C ASP A 23 -6.13 -2.10 -5.11
N ARG A 24 -5.68 -1.04 -5.78
CA ARG A 24 -5.44 0.28 -5.20
C ARG A 24 -6.70 0.89 -4.57
N LYS A 25 -7.88 0.66 -5.15
CA LYS A 25 -9.15 1.20 -4.62
C LYS A 25 -9.49 0.58 -3.27
N ILE A 26 -9.34 -0.74 -3.16
CA ILE A 26 -9.57 -1.47 -1.91
C ILE A 26 -8.55 -1.03 -0.86
N LEU A 27 -7.28 -0.92 -1.24
CA LEU A 27 -6.23 -0.43 -0.35
C LEU A 27 -6.51 0.99 0.18
N SER A 28 -6.97 1.89 -0.69
CA SER A 28 -7.38 3.25 -0.31
C SER A 28 -8.50 3.22 0.73
N GLY A 29 -9.56 2.44 0.50
CA GLY A 29 -10.66 2.29 1.47
C GLY A 29 -10.17 1.77 2.82
N LYS A 30 -9.33 0.74 2.83
CA LYS A 30 -8.75 0.18 4.06
C LYS A 30 -7.87 1.17 4.81
N ILE A 31 -7.06 1.96 4.10
CA ILE A 31 -6.24 3.00 4.72
C ILE A 31 -7.13 4.08 5.36
N GLN A 32 -8.18 4.52 4.67
CA GLN A 32 -9.15 5.47 5.23
C GLN A 32 -9.80 4.92 6.50
N GLU A 33 -10.27 3.67 6.50
CA GLU A 33 -10.90 3.03 7.67
C GLU A 33 -9.94 2.83 8.85
N ARG A 34 -8.70 2.36 8.59
CA ARG A 34 -7.73 2.01 9.64
C ARG A 34 -6.96 3.20 10.19
N TYR A 35 -6.72 4.21 9.36
CA TYR A 35 -5.92 5.38 9.70
C TYR A 35 -6.75 6.65 9.88
N GLY A 36 -8.02 6.66 9.47
CA GLY A 36 -8.90 7.83 9.61
C GLY A 36 -8.47 9.01 8.74
N VAL A 37 -7.86 8.73 7.58
CA VAL A 37 -7.37 9.74 6.65
C VAL A 37 -8.37 9.99 5.51
N ALA A 38 -8.27 11.13 4.85
CA ALA A 38 -9.05 11.42 3.64
C ALA A 38 -8.61 10.54 2.47
N GLN A 39 -9.50 10.35 1.49
CA GLN A 39 -9.21 9.59 0.28
C GLN A 39 -7.97 10.09 -0.46
N ASP A 40 -7.82 11.41 -0.63
CA ASP A 40 -6.67 12.00 -1.32
C ASP A 40 -5.34 11.64 -0.62
N GLU A 41 -5.35 11.62 0.72
CA GLU A 41 -4.17 11.30 1.51
C GLU A 41 -3.85 9.80 1.42
N ALA A 42 -4.86 8.93 1.46
CA ALA A 42 -4.69 7.50 1.24
C ALA A 42 -4.12 7.23 -0.16
N GLU A 43 -4.66 7.88 -1.20
CA GLU A 43 -4.19 7.73 -2.57
C GLU A 43 -2.74 8.20 -2.77
N ARG A 44 -2.34 9.32 -2.14
CA ARG A 44 -0.96 9.81 -2.15
C ARG A 44 0.01 8.84 -1.48
N GLN A 45 -0.37 8.25 -0.35
CA GLN A 45 0.47 7.24 0.31
C GLN A 45 0.66 6.01 -0.57
N ILE A 46 -0.39 5.57 -1.26
CA ILE A 46 -0.31 4.45 -2.19
C ILE A 46 0.60 4.79 -3.37
N ASP A 47 0.44 5.97 -3.99
CA ASP A 47 1.30 6.39 -5.10
C ASP A 47 2.77 6.42 -4.69
N LYS A 48 3.07 7.03 -3.54
CA LYS A 48 4.43 7.06 -3.00
C LYS A 48 5.00 5.66 -2.79
N TRP A 49 4.22 4.76 -2.20
CA TRP A 49 4.64 3.38 -1.99
C TRP A 49 4.86 2.63 -3.31
N THR A 50 4.02 2.89 -4.32
CA THR A 50 4.11 2.21 -5.62
C THR A 50 5.35 2.69 -6.38
N ASP A 51 5.68 3.98 -6.29
CA ASP A 51 6.90 4.57 -6.84
C ASP A 51 8.16 3.98 -6.17
N GLU A 52 8.19 3.92 -4.83
CA GLU A 52 9.28 3.30 -4.06
C GLU A 52 9.41 1.78 -4.31
N ALA A 53 8.29 1.10 -4.60
CA ALA A 53 8.28 -0.32 -4.93
C ALA A 53 8.82 -0.61 -6.34
N VAL A 54 8.63 0.32 -7.28
CA VAL A 54 9.16 0.23 -8.65
C VAL A 54 10.66 0.55 -8.67
N ASP A 55 11.13 1.51 -7.87
CA ASP A 55 12.53 1.92 -7.81
C ASP A 55 13.48 0.79 -7.36
N LYS A 56 13.06 -0.01 -6.36
CA LYS A 56 13.85 -1.15 -5.86
C LYS A 56 14.06 -2.29 -6.86
N THR A 57 13.36 -2.29 -8.00
CA THR A 57 13.57 -3.30 -9.06
C THR A 57 14.63 -2.90 -10.09
N LYS A 58 15.09 -1.64 -10.11
CA LYS A 58 16.11 -1.17 -11.05
C LYS A 58 17.55 -1.24 -10.52
N ASP A 59 17.75 -1.52 -9.23
CA ASP A 59 19.07 -1.50 -8.59
C ASP A 59 19.83 -2.86 -8.60
N HIS A 60 19.30 -3.91 -9.26
CA HIS A 60 20.02 -5.18 -9.45
C HIS A 60 20.50 -5.37 -10.90
N THR A 61 21.07 -4.32 -11.49
CA THR A 61 21.88 -4.46 -12.71
C THR A 61 23.06 -3.49 -12.65
N HIS A 62 24.11 -3.91 -11.94
CA HIS A 62 25.48 -3.50 -12.23
C HIS A 62 26.39 -4.73 -12.20
#